data_AF-A0A059TRB3-F1
#
_entry.id   AF-A0A059TRB3-F1
#
_cell.length_a   1.000
_cell.length_b   1.000
_cell.length_c   1.000
_cell.angle_alpha   90.00
_cell.angle_beta   90.00
_cell.angle_gamma   90.00
#
_symmetry.space_group_name_H-M   'P 1'
#
loop_
_entity.id
_entity.type
_entity.pdbx_description
1 polymer ?
#
loop_
_entity_poly.entity_id
_entity_poly.type
_entity_poly.pdbx_seq_one_letter_code
_entity_poly.pdbx_strand_id
1 'polypeptide(L)'
;MVNRVGSSVSKQFGLVPDEELRESLTPRSLVGWVLLFAVALPLIAGFEEFLFRGALIGAVAAGFDVSPWLMASLSSVTFGLGHGAQGRLGIIVTGLLGFVLAAAFVLTGSLLVVIVAHYLVNALEFVGHEVFDW
;
A
#
# COMPACT_ATOMS: atom_id res chain seq x y z
N MET A 1 5.04 19.73 27.58
CA MET A 1 5.28 20.84 26.62
C MET A 1 6.14 20.40 25.43
N VAL A 2 7.15 19.55 25.62
CA VAL A 2 7.99 18.95 24.56
C VAL A 2 7.18 18.20 23.47
N ASN A 3 6.04 17.60 23.84
CA ASN A 3 5.18 16.85 22.89
C ASN A 3 4.44 17.70 21.84
N ARG A 4 4.20 19.00 22.08
CA ARG A 4 3.48 19.87 21.13
C ARG A 4 4.39 20.49 20.07
N VAL A 5 5.66 20.71 20.40
CA VAL A 5 6.63 21.29 19.46
C VAL A 5 7.08 20.23 18.44
N GLY A 6 7.30 18.99 18.90
CA GLY A 6 7.60 17.87 17.99
C GLY A 6 6.45 17.49 17.05
N SER A 7 5.20 17.54 17.53
CA SER A 7 4.02 17.27 16.69
C SER A 7 3.73 18.39 15.69
N SER A 8 4.03 19.65 16.03
CA SER A 8 3.91 20.78 15.10
C SER A 8 4.93 20.70 13.96
N VAL A 9 6.20 20.43 14.30
CA VAL A 9 7.29 20.31 13.31
C VAL A 9 7.06 19.12 12.38
N SER A 10 6.66 17.97 12.91
CA SER A 10 6.36 16.78 12.10
C SER A 10 5.15 16.95 11.18
N LYS A 11 4.10 17.67 11.62
CA LYS A 11 2.98 18.09 10.77
C LYS A 11 3.42 19.07 9.69
N GLN A 12 4.26 20.06 10.01
CA GLN A 12 4.76 21.04 9.05
C GLN A 12 5.63 20.40 7.95
N PHE A 13 6.35 19.33 8.27
CA PHE A 13 7.14 18.56 7.31
C PHE A 13 6.37 17.40 6.64
N GLY A 14 5.07 17.24 6.93
CA GLY A 14 4.23 16.17 6.37
C GLY A 14 4.73 14.76 6.67
N LEU A 15 5.37 14.58 7.83
CA LEU A 15 5.94 13.29 8.22
C LEU A 15 4.90 12.33 8.81
N VAL A 16 3.81 12.88 9.34
CA VAL A 16 2.75 12.14 10.03
C VAL A 16 1.59 11.88 9.07
N PRO A 17 0.98 10.67 9.07
CA PRO A 17 -0.19 10.34 8.26
C PRO A 17 -1.42 11.23 8.55
N ASP A 18 -2.33 11.28 7.58
CA ASP A 18 -3.65 11.88 7.76
C ASP A 18 -4.61 10.91 8.45
N GLU A 19 -4.65 10.95 9.78
CA GLU A 19 -5.47 10.06 10.62
C GLU A 19 -6.98 10.27 10.39
N GLU A 20 -7.41 11.46 9.98
CA GLU A 20 -8.82 11.80 9.76
C GLU A 20 -9.42 10.97 8.61
N LEU A 21 -8.64 10.74 7.54
CA LEU A 21 -9.08 9.90 6.42
C LEU A 21 -9.29 8.45 6.88
N ARG A 22 -8.39 7.91 7.71
CA ARG A 22 -8.47 6.53 8.18
C ARG A 22 -9.63 6.31 9.15
N GLU A 23 -9.82 7.21 10.12
CA GLU A 23 -10.97 7.19 11.03
C GLU A 23 -12.31 7.23 10.26
N SER A 24 -12.35 7.94 9.13
CA SER A 24 -13.55 7.98 8.28
C SER A 24 -13.85 6.65 7.57
N LEU A 25 -12.83 5.83 7.33
CA LEU A 25 -12.92 4.55 6.65
C LEU A 25 -13.15 3.37 7.61
N THR A 26 -12.83 3.52 8.90
CA THR A 26 -13.01 2.46 9.90
C THR A 26 -14.50 2.14 10.09
N PRO A 27 -14.95 0.90 9.82
CA PRO A 27 -16.35 0.56 9.93
C PRO A 27 -16.84 0.53 11.38
N ARG A 28 -18.03 1.09 11.62
CA ARG A 28 -18.69 1.08 12.95
C ARG A 28 -19.64 -0.11 13.17
N SER A 29 -19.77 -1.01 12.20
CA SER A 29 -20.73 -2.12 12.24
C SER A 29 -20.14 -3.40 11.65
N LEU A 30 -20.66 -4.56 12.08
CA LEU A 30 -20.23 -5.86 11.58
C LEU A 30 -20.37 -5.97 10.06
N VAL A 31 -21.47 -5.47 9.50
CA VAL A 31 -21.70 -5.47 8.05
C VAL A 31 -20.64 -4.63 7.34
N GLY A 32 -20.28 -3.46 7.90
CA GLY A 32 -19.22 -2.63 7.33
C GLY A 32 -17.86 -3.32 7.32
N TRP A 33 -17.52 -4.03 8.41
CA TRP A 33 -16.31 -4.85 8.46
C TRP A 33 -16.32 -5.99 7.43
N VAL A 34 -17.45 -6.68 7.25
CA VAL A 34 -17.59 -7.71 6.21
C VAL A 34 -17.40 -7.11 4.82
N LEU A 35 -18.01 -5.97 4.52
CA LEU A 35 -17.84 -5.29 3.23
C LEU A 35 -16.40 -4.83 3.01
N LEU A 36 -15.73 -4.34 4.06
CA LEU A 36 -14.32 -3.97 3.99
C LEU A 36 -13.45 -5.17 3.60
N PHE A 37 -13.51 -6.25 4.38
CA PHE A 37 -12.62 -7.41 4.19
C PHE A 37 -12.97 -8.29 2.99
N ALA A 38 -14.24 -8.43 2.65
CA ALA A 38 -14.68 -9.34 1.59
C ALA A 38 -14.84 -8.67 0.22
N VAL A 39 -14.96 -7.34 0.18
CA VAL A 39 -15.23 -6.61 -1.06
C VAL A 39 -14.17 -5.54 -1.30
N ALA A 40 -14.05 -4.54 -0.41
CA ALA A 40 -13.20 -3.39 -0.66
C ALA A 40 -11.70 -3.77 -0.74
N LEU A 41 -11.16 -4.42 0.30
CA LEU A 41 -9.74 -4.76 0.34
C LEU A 41 -9.32 -5.72 -0.78
N PRO A 42 -10.07 -6.80 -1.11
CA PRO A 42 -9.72 -7.67 -2.23
C PRO A 42 -9.78 -6.95 -3.58
N LEU A 43 -10.77 -6.07 -3.80
CA LEU A 43 -10.88 -5.31 -5.05
C LEU A 43 -9.73 -4.31 -5.21
N ILE A 44 -9.39 -3.59 -4.15
CA ILE A 44 -8.27 -2.63 -4.16
C ILE A 44 -6.95 -3.37 -4.41
N ALA A 45 -6.66 -4.41 -3.63
CA ALA A 45 -5.43 -5.20 -3.81
C ALA A 45 -5.37 -5.81 -5.22
N GLY A 46 -6.48 -6.35 -5.72
CA GLY A 46 -6.59 -6.86 -7.09
C GLY A 46 -6.29 -5.80 -8.15
N PHE A 47 -6.91 -4.63 -8.03
CA PHE A 47 -6.72 -3.53 -8.96
C PHE A 47 -5.29 -2.98 -8.95
N GLU A 48 -4.74 -2.74 -7.76
CA GLU A 48 -3.40 -2.20 -7.61
C GLU A 48 -2.34 -3.19 -8.11
N GLU A 49 -2.41 -4.47 -7.73
CA GLU A 49 -1.46 -5.45 -8.25
C GLU A 49 -1.60 -5.67 -9.77
N PHE A 50 -2.82 -5.63 -10.30
CA PHE A 50 -3.01 -5.68 -11.75
C PHE A 50 -2.33 -4.49 -12.45
N LEU A 51 -2.49 -3.28 -11.94
CA LEU A 51 -1.89 -2.08 -12.52
C LEU A 51 -0.36 -2.06 -12.37
N PHE A 52 0.13 -2.24 -11.16
CA PHE A 52 1.55 -2.05 -10.84
C PHE A 52 2.39 -3.28 -11.19
N ARG A 53 1.92 -4.50 -10.96
CA ARG A 53 2.71 -5.73 -11.23
C ARG A 53 2.32 -6.31 -12.58
N GLY A 54 1.04 -6.42 -12.87
CA GLY A 54 0.55 -6.96 -14.14
C GLY A 54 0.93 -6.09 -15.32
N ALA A 55 0.48 -4.83 -15.31
CA ALA A 55 0.66 -3.92 -16.44
C ALA A 55 2.05 -3.28 -16.46
N LEU A 56 2.45 -2.56 -15.41
CA LEU A 56 3.73 -1.82 -15.43
C LEU A 56 4.96 -2.73 -15.43
N ILE A 57 4.94 -3.88 -14.76
CA ILE A 57 6.06 -4.82 -14.79
C ILE A 57 5.86 -5.86 -15.89
N GLY A 58 4.82 -6.69 -15.78
CA GLY A 58 4.63 -7.84 -16.66
C GLY A 58 4.45 -7.46 -18.13
N ALA A 59 3.45 -6.63 -18.44
CA ALA A 59 3.12 -6.28 -19.82
C ALA A 59 4.21 -5.43 -20.48
N VAL A 60 4.79 -4.46 -19.76
CA VAL A 60 5.86 -3.61 -20.32
C VAL A 60 7.15 -4.40 -20.54
N ALA A 61 7.59 -5.21 -19.55
CA ALA A 61 8.79 -6.03 -19.71
C ALA A 61 8.65 -7.02 -20.88
N ALA A 62 7.50 -7.68 -21.00
CA ALA A 62 7.25 -8.62 -22.10
C ALA A 62 7.09 -7.93 -23.46
N GLY A 63 6.42 -6.77 -23.51
CA GLY A 63 6.09 -6.07 -24.76
C GLY A 63 7.23 -5.23 -25.35
N PHE A 64 8.17 -4.78 -24.51
CA PHE A 64 9.25 -3.87 -24.93
C PHE A 64 10.67 -4.39 -24.64
N ASP A 65 10.80 -5.65 -24.19
CA ASP A 65 12.08 -6.28 -23.85
C ASP A 65 12.93 -5.47 -22.85
N VAL A 66 12.25 -4.88 -21.85
CA VAL A 66 12.90 -4.13 -20.78
C VAL A 66 13.04 -4.99 -19.52
N SER A 67 14.06 -4.71 -18.72
CA SER A 67 14.32 -5.47 -17.48
C SER A 67 13.12 -5.39 -16.52
N PRO A 68 12.56 -6.54 -16.06
CA PRO A 68 11.49 -6.54 -15.08
C PRO A 68 11.93 -5.95 -13.74
N TRP A 69 13.22 -5.99 -13.41
CA TRP A 69 13.77 -5.36 -12.19
C TRP A 69 13.85 -3.84 -12.29
N LEU A 70 14.10 -3.29 -13.49
CA LEU A 70 13.98 -1.86 -13.71
C LEU A 70 12.54 -1.40 -13.52
N MET A 71 11.59 -2.15 -14.11
CA MET A 71 10.17 -1.86 -13.94
C MET A 71 9.70 -2.07 -12.49
N ALA A 72 10.26 -3.04 -11.76
CA ALA A 72 9.98 -3.22 -10.34
C ALA A 72 10.35 -1.97 -9.53
N SER A 73 11.53 -1.39 -9.75
CA SER A 73 11.95 -0.15 -9.10
C SER A 73 11.02 1.02 -9.45
N LEU A 74 10.73 1.23 -10.74
CA LEU A 74 9.85 2.33 -11.19
C LEU A 74 8.43 2.18 -10.66
N SER A 75 7.86 0.99 -10.80
CA SER A 75 6.53 0.66 -10.26
C SER A 75 6.46 0.92 -8.76
N SER A 76 7.50 0.60 -8.00
CA SER A 76 7.52 0.76 -6.55
C SER A 76 7.59 2.22 -6.13
N VAL A 77 8.36 3.04 -6.85
CA VAL A 77 8.38 4.50 -6.66
C VAL A 77 7.01 5.10 -6.97
N THR A 78 6.41 4.75 -8.10
CA THR A 78 5.07 5.25 -8.46
C THR A 78 4.01 4.80 -7.45
N PHE A 79 4.07 3.54 -7.00
CA PHE A 79 3.18 3.00 -5.99
C PHE A 79 3.27 3.78 -4.67
N GLY A 80 4.48 4.00 -4.16
CA GLY A 80 4.71 4.81 -2.95
C GLY A 80 4.23 6.25 -3.11
N LEU A 81 4.48 6.89 -4.26
CA LEU A 81 4.01 8.25 -4.53
C LEU A 81 2.47 8.36 -4.62
N GLY A 82 1.79 7.29 -5.06
CA GLY A 82 0.33 7.21 -5.03
C GLY A 82 -0.26 7.25 -3.61
N HIS A 83 0.55 6.96 -2.60
CA HIS A 83 0.16 6.91 -1.19
C HIS A 83 0.48 8.20 -0.43
N GLY A 84 0.37 9.35 -1.09
CA GLY A 84 0.70 10.65 -0.50
C GLY A 84 -0.03 10.99 0.80
N ALA A 85 -1.24 10.44 1.01
CA ALA A 85 -2.02 10.63 2.24
C ALA A 85 -1.36 10.02 3.50
N GLN A 86 -0.43 9.07 3.34
CA GLN A 86 0.29 8.45 4.46
C GLN A 86 1.47 9.31 4.97
N GLY A 87 1.67 10.51 4.41
CA GLY A 87 2.82 11.36 4.72
C GLY A 87 4.13 10.81 4.16
N ARG A 88 5.21 11.57 4.31
CA ARG A 88 6.51 11.25 3.66
C ARG A 88 7.10 9.92 4.13
N LEU A 89 6.96 9.60 5.42
CA LEU A 89 7.43 8.32 5.93
C LEU A 89 6.59 7.17 5.36
N GLY A 90 5.27 7.34 5.30
CA GLY A 90 4.36 6.37 4.68
C GLY A 90 4.69 6.11 3.22
N ILE A 91 4.93 7.16 2.41
CA ILE A 91 5.36 7.03 1.01
C ILE A 91 6.61 6.14 0.88
N ILE A 92 7.60 6.34 1.75
CA ILE A 92 8.84 5.55 1.74
C ILE A 92 8.55 4.10 2.12
N VAL A 93 7.83 3.87 3.21
CA VAL A 93 7.49 2.51 3.69
C VAL A 93 6.66 1.76 2.67
N THR A 94 5.62 2.39 2.12
CA THR A 94 4.74 1.83 1.10
C THR A 94 5.50 1.59 -0.21
N GLY A 95 6.43 2.45 -0.59
CA GLY A 95 7.33 2.21 -1.73
C GLY A 95 8.23 0.99 -1.51
N LEU A 96 8.82 0.82 -0.31
CA LEU A 96 9.64 -0.34 0.03
C LEU A 96 8.83 -1.64 0.05
N LEU A 97 7.65 -1.63 0.67
CA LEU A 97 6.71 -2.76 0.62
C LEU A 97 6.31 -3.05 -0.84
N GLY A 98 6.09 -2.00 -1.62
CA GLY A 98 5.82 -2.10 -3.04
C GLY A 98 6.95 -2.82 -3.79
N PHE A 99 8.20 -2.56 -3.43
CA PHE A 99 9.34 -3.26 -4.01
C PHE A 99 9.40 -4.74 -3.61
N VAL A 100 9.05 -5.07 -2.37
CA VAL A 100 8.95 -6.46 -1.92
C VAL A 100 7.89 -7.23 -2.72
N LEU A 101 6.70 -6.65 -2.92
CA LEU A 101 5.65 -7.24 -3.75
C LEU A 101 6.08 -7.35 -5.22
N ALA A 102 6.73 -6.32 -5.77
CA ALA A 102 7.27 -6.37 -7.13
C ALA A 102 8.32 -7.48 -7.29
N ALA A 103 9.24 -7.64 -6.34
CA ALA A 103 10.22 -8.71 -6.34
C ALA A 103 9.54 -10.09 -6.27
N ALA A 104 8.54 -10.25 -5.40
CA ALA A 104 7.76 -11.48 -5.31
C ALA A 104 7.06 -11.80 -6.64
N PHE A 105 6.48 -10.81 -7.32
CA PHE A 105 5.89 -10.98 -8.65
C PHE A 105 6.93 -11.42 -9.68
N VAL A 106 8.09 -10.75 -9.75
CA VAL A 106 9.15 -11.09 -10.71
C VAL A 106 9.70 -12.50 -10.49
N LEU A 107 9.85 -12.92 -9.24
CA LEU A 107 10.38 -14.25 -8.90
C LEU A 107 9.35 -15.37 -9.09
N THR A 108 8.07 -15.10 -8.87
CA THR A 108 7.01 -16.13 -8.92
C THR A 108 6.26 -16.16 -10.25
N GLY A 109 6.27 -15.06 -11.01
CA GLY A 109 5.44 -14.87 -12.19
C GLY A 109 3.93 -14.85 -11.91
N SER A 110 3.51 -14.75 -10.65
CA SER A 110 2.11 -14.95 -10.26
C SER A 110 1.47 -13.69 -9.68
N LEU A 111 0.45 -13.18 -10.38
CA LEU A 111 -0.39 -12.08 -9.87
C LEU A 111 -1.16 -12.52 -8.63
N LEU A 112 -1.63 -13.76 -8.57
CA LEU A 112 -2.42 -14.23 -7.44
C LEU A 112 -1.62 -14.19 -6.13
N VAL A 113 -0.33 -14.55 -6.18
CA VAL A 113 0.55 -14.52 -5.00
C VAL A 113 0.63 -13.10 -4.42
N VAL A 114 0.87 -12.10 -5.27
CA VAL A 114 1.00 -10.71 -4.81
C VAL A 114 -0.33 -10.09 -4.42
N ILE A 115 -1.44 -10.44 -5.07
CA ILE A 115 -2.78 -10.00 -4.68
C ILE A 115 -3.11 -10.49 -3.27
N VAL A 116 -2.85 -11.77 -2.98
CA VAL A 116 -3.09 -12.34 -1.64
C VAL A 116 -2.16 -11.69 -0.61
N ALA A 117 -0.87 -11.55 -0.92
CA ALA A 117 0.08 -10.93 -0.01
C ALA A 117 -0.30 -9.48 0.33
N HIS A 118 -0.64 -8.68 -0.67
CA HIS A 118 -1.07 -7.30 -0.48
C HIS A 118 -2.38 -7.22 0.31
N TYR A 119 -3.38 -8.02 -0.05
CA TYR A 119 -4.63 -8.11 0.72
C TYR A 119 -4.37 -8.40 2.21
N LEU A 120 -3.47 -9.33 2.52
CA LEU A 120 -3.14 -9.68 3.90
C LEU A 120 -2.45 -8.53 4.62
N VAL A 121 -1.54 -7.79 3.97
CA VAL A 121 -0.93 -6.61 4.58
C VAL A 121 -1.99 -5.57 4.94
N ASN A 122 -2.89 -5.24 4.01
CA ASN A 122 -3.95 -4.27 4.26
C ASN A 122 -4.90 -4.75 5.37
N ALA A 123 -5.25 -6.03 5.36
CA ALA A 123 -6.13 -6.60 6.38
C ALA A 123 -5.49 -6.56 7.77
N LEU A 124 -4.19 -6.89 7.87
CA LEU A 124 -3.44 -6.87 9.12
C LEU A 124 -3.25 -5.44 9.65
N GLU A 125 -3.07 -4.46 8.78
CA GLU A 125 -3.01 -3.03 9.16
C GLU A 125 -4.33 -2.61 9.83
N PHE A 126 -5.47 -2.87 9.19
CA PHE A 126 -6.79 -2.54 9.75
C PHE A 126 -7.06 -3.24 11.10
N VAL A 127 -6.78 -4.54 11.20
CA VAL A 127 -6.95 -5.28 12.47
C VAL A 127 -5.98 -4.78 13.54
N GLY A 128 -4.73 -4.52 13.16
CA GLY A 128 -3.70 -4.06 14.08
C GLY A 128 -4.08 -2.75 14.73
N HIS A 129 -4.53 -1.76 13.95
CA HIS A 129 -4.98 -0.48 14.46
C HIS A 129 -6.20 -0.62 15.38
N GLU A 130 -7.21 -1.41 14.99
CA GLU A 130 -8.43 -1.59 15.80
C GLU A 130 -8.15 -2.28 17.14
N VAL A 131 -7.22 -3.25 17.17
CA VAL A 131 -6.98 -4.07 18.35
C VAL A 131 -5.88 -3.50 19.25
N PHE A 132 -4.87 -2.82 18.68
CA PHE A 132 -3.65 -2.42 19.39
C PHE A 132 -3.38 -0.91 19.41
N ASP A 133 -4.17 -0.07 18.74
CA ASP A 133 -4.06 1.41 18.77
C ASP A 133 -2.64 1.97 18.45
N TRP A 134 -1.81 1.17 17.76
CA TRP A 134 -0.48 1.55 17.28
C TRP A 134 -0.51 2.38 16.01
#